data_AF-A0AA85J896-F1
#
_entry.id   AF-A0AA85J896-F1
#
_cell.length_a   1.000
_cell.length_b   1.000
_cell.length_c   1.000
_cell.angle_alpha   90.00
_cell.angle_beta   90.00
_cell.angle_gamma   90.00
#
_symmetry.space_group_name_H-M   'P 1'
#
loop_
_entity.id
_entity.type
_entity.pdbx_description
1 polymer ?
#
loop_
_entity_poly.entity_id
_entity_poly.type
_entity_poly.pdbx_seq_one_letter_code
_entity_poly.pdbx_strand_id
1 'polypeptide(L)'
;MVYSIHPFSIISSVIGYGSMNPATTLSFTIIGRIPLRYLFPLTTVQLIGSFFSSLVLFITYRESIIDGNKNCLPTSVDDDDDDVISLFVLTPSASHYVCFIDRVFVSTLTTLFVLLLRDKRNHKISRRYRCVYMAIFTTGRIGALSMNAGTSVNPTRDLGPRLAIAVCGWGLNAFKANNYYFWIPIVAPYLGSIIGAILYKITHCQSQFE
;
A
#
# COMPACT_ATOMS: atom_id res chain seq x y z
N MET A 1 2.20 0.22 -35.14
CA MET A 1 2.05 -0.19 -33.72
C MET A 1 1.15 0.83 -33.04
N VAL A 2 -0.17 0.65 -33.11
CA VAL A 2 -1.13 1.58 -32.49
C VAL A 2 -1.31 1.14 -31.05
N TYR A 3 -0.84 1.95 -30.10
CA TYR A 3 -1.22 1.77 -28.70
C TYR A 3 -2.71 2.06 -28.58
N SER A 4 -3.53 1.02 -28.54
CA SER A 4 -4.93 1.15 -28.15
C SER A 4 -4.97 1.56 -26.68
N ILE A 5 -5.08 2.86 -26.45
CA ILE A 5 -5.20 3.46 -25.12
C ILE A 5 -6.63 3.20 -24.66
N HIS A 6 -6.83 2.08 -23.95
CA HIS A 6 -8.09 1.83 -23.27
C HIS A 6 -8.26 2.82 -22.11
N PRO A 7 -9.46 3.37 -21.87
CA PRO A 7 -9.67 4.41 -20.86
C PRO A 7 -9.28 4.00 -19.43
N PHE A 8 -9.33 2.70 -19.10
CA PHE A 8 -8.84 2.17 -17.81
C PHE A 8 -7.30 2.07 -17.69
N SER A 9 -6.58 2.18 -18.80
CA SER A 9 -5.10 2.22 -18.83
C SER A 9 -4.53 3.62 -18.56
N ILE A 10 -5.36 4.66 -18.46
CA ILE A 10 -4.89 6.04 -18.42
C ILE A 10 -4.34 6.43 -17.04
N ILE A 11 -4.84 5.85 -15.95
CA ILE A 11 -4.52 6.34 -14.58
C ILE A 11 -3.14 5.86 -14.06
N SER A 12 -2.58 4.75 -14.57
CA SER A 12 -1.27 4.24 -14.09
C SER A 12 -0.43 3.51 -15.15
N SER A 13 -0.92 3.37 -16.39
CA SER A 13 -0.30 2.44 -17.36
C SER A 13 0.41 3.11 -18.53
N VAL A 14 0.69 4.42 -18.46
CA VAL A 14 1.53 5.09 -19.46
C VAL A 14 2.90 4.41 -19.60
N ILE A 15 3.41 3.77 -18.54
CA ILE A 15 4.66 2.98 -18.53
C ILE A 15 4.39 1.45 -18.51
N GLY A 16 3.13 1.02 -18.66
CA GLY A 16 2.73 -0.39 -18.77
C GLY A 16 2.82 -1.24 -17.50
N TYR A 17 3.54 -0.80 -16.46
CA TYR A 17 3.73 -1.55 -15.21
C TYR A 17 3.53 -0.77 -13.92
N GLY A 18 3.15 0.52 -13.99
CA GLY A 18 2.96 1.41 -12.84
C GLY A 18 2.08 0.78 -11.76
N SER A 19 2.74 0.20 -10.76
CA SER A 19 2.10 -0.24 -9.54
C SER A 19 1.98 0.99 -8.66
N MET A 20 0.80 1.28 -8.13
CA MET A 20 0.62 2.37 -7.15
C MET A 20 1.15 1.95 -5.75
N ASN A 21 2.10 1.01 -5.71
CA ASN A 21 2.69 0.41 -4.52
C ASN A 21 4.18 0.09 -4.79
N PRO A 22 5.14 0.65 -4.01
CA PRO A 22 6.57 0.41 -4.18
C PRO A 22 6.97 -1.05 -3.95
N ALA A 23 6.34 -1.73 -3.00
CA ALA A 23 6.64 -3.13 -2.71
C ALA A 23 6.29 -4.02 -3.91
N THR A 24 5.14 -3.79 -4.54
CA THR A 24 4.78 -4.46 -5.78
C THR A 24 5.63 -3.99 -6.98
N THR A 25 6.12 -2.75 -6.98
CA THR A 25 7.10 -2.28 -8.00
C THR A 25 8.42 -3.06 -7.87
N LEU A 26 8.87 -3.32 -6.64
CA LEU A 26 10.03 -4.15 -6.36
C LEU A 26 9.81 -5.60 -6.85
N SER A 27 8.64 -6.19 -6.61
CA SER A 27 8.37 -7.55 -7.09
C SER A 27 8.43 -7.66 -8.62
N PHE A 28 7.91 -6.67 -9.36
CA PHE A 28 8.08 -6.61 -10.82
C PHE A 28 9.54 -6.45 -11.25
N THR A 29 10.36 -5.76 -10.44
CA THR A 29 11.79 -5.63 -10.68
C THR A 29 12.49 -6.98 -10.51
N ILE A 30 12.18 -7.71 -9.43
CA ILE A 30 12.73 -9.05 -9.14
C ILE A 30 12.42 -10.04 -10.26
N ILE A 31 11.21 -9.99 -10.84
CA ILE A 31 10.81 -10.87 -11.95
C ILE A 31 11.24 -10.35 -13.34
N GLY A 32 12.06 -9.29 -13.40
CA GLY A 32 12.63 -8.78 -14.65
C GLY A 32 11.66 -8.02 -15.55
N ARG A 33 10.52 -7.54 -15.01
CA ARG A 33 9.51 -6.77 -15.78
C ARG A 33 9.73 -5.26 -15.73
N ILE A 34 10.38 -4.76 -14.67
CA ILE A 34 10.77 -3.36 -14.54
C ILE A 34 12.30 -3.31 -14.32
N PRO A 35 13.06 -2.51 -15.09
CA PRO A 35 14.47 -2.27 -14.81
C PRO A 35 14.68 -1.62 -13.45
N LEU A 36 15.68 -2.08 -12.68
CA LEU A 36 15.96 -1.61 -11.31
C LEU A 36 16.11 -0.08 -11.21
N ARG A 37 16.68 0.56 -12.25
CA ARG A 37 16.83 2.04 -12.33
C ARG A 37 15.52 2.82 -12.18
N TYR A 38 14.37 2.20 -12.46
CA TYR A 38 13.06 2.83 -12.32
C TYR A 38 12.42 2.63 -10.94
N LEU A 39 12.97 1.76 -10.08
CA LEU A 39 12.39 1.46 -8.78
C LEU A 39 12.29 2.71 -7.90
N PHE A 40 13.39 3.45 -7.74
CA PHE A 40 13.44 4.65 -6.91
C PHE A 40 12.61 5.81 -7.49
N PRO A 41 12.75 6.19 -8.78
CA PRO A 41 11.91 7.23 -9.37
C PRO A 41 10.41 6.96 -9.24
N LEU A 42 9.97 5.72 -9.48
CA LEU A 42 8.56 5.35 -9.34
C LEU A 42 8.10 5.42 -7.88
N THR A 43 8.93 4.99 -6.93
CA THR A 43 8.64 5.09 -5.50
C THR A 43 8.47 6.56 -5.08
N THR A 44 9.32 7.45 -5.57
CA THR A 44 9.22 8.89 -5.29
C THR A 44 7.93 9.49 -5.83
N VAL A 45 7.56 9.20 -7.08
CA VAL A 45 6.30 9.69 -7.66
C VAL A 45 5.09 9.15 -6.88
N GLN A 46 5.12 7.88 -6.47
CA GLN A 46 4.07 7.27 -5.66
C GLN A 46 3.98 7.91 -4.26
N LEU A 47 5.12 8.23 -3.65
CA LEU A 47 5.16 8.91 -2.35
C LEU A 47 4.58 10.32 -2.43
N ILE A 48 5.00 11.09 -3.44
CA ILE A 48 4.51 12.44 -3.70
C ILE A 48 3.00 12.43 -3.94
N GLY A 49 2.51 11.51 -4.79
CA GLY A 49 1.07 11.38 -5.06
C GLY A 49 0.28 11.04 -3.80
N SER A 50 0.81 10.13 -2.96
CA SER A 50 0.18 9.76 -1.69
C SER A 50 0.13 10.95 -0.71
N PHE A 51 1.24 11.69 -0.58
CA PHE A 51 1.33 12.89 0.26
C PHE A 51 0.30 13.96 -0.14
N PHE A 52 0.25 14.35 -1.42
CA PHE A 52 -0.72 15.36 -1.88
C PHE A 52 -2.15 14.88 -1.78
N SER A 53 -2.43 13.60 -2.05
CA SER A 53 -3.76 13.01 -1.85
C SER A 53 -4.20 13.12 -0.39
N SER A 54 -3.30 12.86 0.56
CA SER A 54 -3.58 13.04 1.99
C SER A 54 -3.81 14.49 2.39
N LEU A 55 -3.09 15.46 1.80
CA LEU A 55 -3.37 16.87 2.03
C LEU A 55 -4.77 17.27 1.53
N VAL A 56 -5.17 16.80 0.35
CA VAL A 56 -6.52 17.05 -0.17
C VAL A 56 -7.57 16.45 0.76
N LEU A 57 -7.38 15.22 1.23
CA LEU A 57 -8.27 14.60 2.22
C LEU A 57 -8.33 15.43 3.51
N PHE A 58 -7.19 15.85 4.05
CA PHE A 58 -7.13 16.68 5.25
C PHE A 58 -7.89 17.99 5.08
N ILE A 59 -7.72 18.68 3.96
CA ILE A 59 -8.44 19.93 3.66
C ILE A 59 -9.94 19.66 3.54
N THR A 60 -10.33 18.60 2.84
CA THR A 60 -11.74 18.24 2.62
C THR A 60 -12.47 17.93 3.93
N TYR A 61 -11.80 17.22 4.83
CA TYR A 61 -12.36 16.84 6.13
C TYR A 61 -11.92 17.77 7.27
N ARG A 62 -11.36 18.95 6.96
CA ARG A 62 -10.74 19.83 7.95
C ARG A 62 -11.69 20.21 9.07
N GLU A 63 -12.94 20.56 8.75
CA GLU A 63 -13.94 20.93 9.74
C GLU A 63 -14.32 19.74 10.62
N SER A 64 -14.58 18.57 10.05
CA SER A 64 -14.86 17.34 10.81
C SER A 64 -13.69 16.92 11.70
N ILE A 65 -12.45 17.09 11.23
CA ILE A 65 -11.22 16.80 11.98
C ILE A 65 -11.04 17.79 13.13
N ILE A 66 -11.22 19.10 12.89
CA ILE A 66 -10.99 20.14 13.89
C ILE A 66 -12.15 20.21 14.91
N ASP A 67 -13.40 20.09 14.47
CA ASP A 67 -14.56 20.13 15.35
C ASP A 67 -14.77 18.82 16.11
N GLY A 68 -14.39 17.67 15.52
CA GLY A 68 -14.19 16.43 16.25
C GLY A 68 -13.17 16.59 17.38
N ASN A 69 -12.05 17.26 17.11
CA ASN A 69 -11.05 17.60 18.13
C ASN A 69 -11.53 18.62 19.19
N LYS A 70 -12.54 19.45 18.93
CA LYS A 70 -13.07 20.39 19.94
C LYS A 70 -13.96 19.71 20.98
N ASN A 71 -14.70 18.68 20.58
CA ASN A 71 -15.48 17.85 21.51
C ASN A 71 -14.61 16.76 22.19
N CYS A 72 -13.41 16.52 21.65
CA CYS A 72 -12.39 15.64 22.21
C CYS A 72 -11.13 16.44 22.62
N LEU A 73 -11.28 17.63 23.25
CA LEU A 73 -10.14 18.35 23.84
C LEU A 73 -9.60 17.54 25.03
N PRO A 74 -8.40 16.95 24.96
CA PRO A 74 -7.83 16.24 26.09
C PRO A 74 -7.27 17.29 27.06
N THR A 75 -7.86 17.41 28.24
CA THR A 75 -7.24 18.12 29.38
C THR A 75 -6.04 17.37 29.97
N SER A 76 -5.56 16.30 29.32
CA SER A 76 -4.45 15.47 29.77
C SER A 76 -3.78 14.75 28.59
N VAL A 77 -2.47 14.59 28.70
CA VAL A 77 -1.52 14.21 27.65
C VAL A 77 -1.58 12.73 27.21
N ASP A 78 -2.51 11.91 27.73
CA ASP A 78 -2.31 10.45 27.66
C ASP A 78 -3.37 9.58 26.97
N ASP A 79 -4.59 10.01 26.64
CA ASP A 79 -5.57 9.08 26.04
C ASP A 79 -6.57 9.77 25.08
N ASP A 80 -6.90 9.10 23.96
CA ASP A 80 -8.04 9.31 23.04
C ASP A 80 -7.97 10.27 21.82
N ASP A 81 -6.79 10.77 21.40
CA ASP A 81 -6.63 11.50 20.12
C ASP A 81 -6.31 10.58 18.90
N ASP A 82 -6.35 9.25 19.09
CA ASP A 82 -5.88 8.25 18.11
C ASP A 82 -6.84 8.03 16.91
N ASP A 83 -8.13 8.37 17.06
CA ASP A 83 -9.15 8.06 16.04
C ASP A 83 -8.96 8.86 14.74
N VAL A 84 -8.63 10.15 14.83
CA VAL A 84 -8.45 10.99 13.63
C VAL A 84 -7.17 10.64 12.89
N ILE A 85 -6.10 10.32 13.62
CA ILE A 85 -4.81 9.92 13.05
C ILE A 85 -4.95 8.61 12.26
N SER A 86 -5.77 7.68 12.75
CA SER A 86 -6.04 6.38 12.12
C SER A 86 -6.65 6.48 10.71
N LEU A 87 -7.28 7.61 10.36
CA LEU A 87 -7.79 7.88 9.01
C LEU A 87 -6.66 7.95 7.97
N PHE A 88 -5.52 8.51 8.37
CA PHE A 88 -4.38 8.78 7.49
C PHE A 88 -3.36 7.65 7.56
N VAL A 89 -3.05 7.16 8.77
CA VAL A 89 -1.89 6.30 9.02
C VAL A 89 -2.33 5.02 9.72
N LEU A 90 -1.55 3.95 9.56
CA LEU A 90 -1.85 2.70 10.24
C LEU A 90 -1.52 2.78 11.73
N THR A 91 -2.47 2.35 12.55
CA THR A 91 -2.32 2.09 13.97
C THR A 91 -2.36 0.57 14.23
N PRO A 92 -1.50 0.03 15.09
CA PRO A 92 -1.54 -1.38 15.46
C PRO A 92 -2.70 -1.67 16.42
N SER A 93 -3.35 -2.82 16.24
CA SER A 93 -4.31 -3.37 17.21
C SER A 93 -3.76 -4.62 17.92
N ALA A 94 -2.53 -5.02 17.58
CA ALA A 94 -1.80 -6.13 18.17
C ALA A 94 -0.34 -5.76 18.42
N SER A 95 0.45 -6.66 19.01
CA SER A 95 1.88 -6.40 19.23
C SER A 95 2.62 -6.12 17.92
N HIS A 96 3.70 -5.34 17.99
CA HIS A 96 4.53 -5.00 16.83
C HIS A 96 5.04 -6.24 16.09
N TYR A 97 5.38 -7.29 16.84
CA TYR A 97 5.78 -8.57 16.27
C TYR A 97 4.66 -9.20 15.43
N VAL A 98 3.44 -9.31 16.00
CA VAL A 98 2.29 -9.87 15.28
C VAL A 98 1.95 -9.03 14.06
N CYS A 99 1.93 -7.70 14.20
CA CYS A 99 1.72 -6.77 13.10
C CYS A 99 2.75 -6.95 11.98
N PHE A 100 4.03 -7.11 12.32
CA PHE A 100 5.09 -7.30 11.33
C PHE A 100 4.88 -8.58 10.53
N ILE A 101 4.64 -9.71 11.21
CA ILE A 101 4.38 -11.00 10.56
C ILE A 101 3.13 -10.94 9.69
N ASP A 102 2.05 -10.33 10.20
CA ASP A 102 0.80 -10.11 9.47
C ASP A 102 1.05 -9.31 8.18
N ARG A 103 1.77 -8.19 8.25
CA ARG A 103 2.09 -7.37 7.07
C ARG A 103 2.96 -8.09 6.06
N VAL A 104 3.93 -8.89 6.49
CA VAL A 104 4.73 -9.74 5.60
C VAL A 104 3.82 -10.75 4.88
N PHE A 105 2.93 -11.42 5.62
CA PHE A 105 2.01 -12.41 5.07
C PHE A 105 1.02 -11.82 4.06
N VAL A 106 0.30 -10.76 4.43
CA VAL A 106 -0.71 -10.12 3.55
C VAL A 106 -0.04 -9.51 2.31
N SER A 107 1.16 -8.94 2.45
CA SER A 107 1.93 -8.41 1.31
C SER A 107 2.42 -9.53 0.39
N THR A 108 2.80 -10.69 0.93
CA THR A 108 3.15 -11.89 0.15
C THR A 108 1.97 -12.34 -0.69
N LEU A 109 0.79 -12.51 -0.08
CA LEU A 109 -0.45 -12.88 -0.78
C LEU A 109 -0.83 -11.87 -1.87
N THR A 110 -0.77 -10.58 -1.53
CA THR A 110 -1.09 -9.51 -2.47
C THR A 110 -0.14 -9.50 -3.66
N THR A 111 1.15 -9.67 -3.41
CA THR A 111 2.16 -9.73 -4.46
C THR A 111 1.96 -10.93 -5.36
N LEU A 112 1.75 -12.13 -4.79
CA LEU A 112 1.49 -13.34 -5.56
C LEU A 112 0.25 -13.16 -6.44
N PHE A 113 -0.86 -12.67 -5.89
CA PHE A 113 -2.09 -12.42 -6.62
C PHE A 113 -1.89 -11.44 -7.78
N VAL A 114 -1.20 -10.32 -7.54
CA VAL A 114 -0.90 -9.33 -8.59
C VAL A 114 -0.05 -9.94 -9.71
N LEU A 115 0.98 -10.72 -9.38
CA LEU A 115 1.85 -11.34 -10.39
C LEU A 115 1.09 -12.38 -11.23
N LEU A 116 0.28 -13.23 -10.60
CA LEU A 116 -0.57 -14.22 -11.27
C LEU A 116 -1.62 -13.56 -12.19
N LEU A 117 -2.25 -12.49 -11.71
CA LEU A 117 -3.27 -11.76 -12.45
C LEU A 117 -2.69 -11.03 -13.67
N ARG A 118 -1.44 -10.59 -13.57
CA ARG A 118 -0.74 -9.88 -14.65
C ARG A 118 0.06 -10.78 -15.57
N ASP A 119 0.17 -12.07 -15.27
CA ASP A 119 0.80 -13.02 -16.17
C ASP A 119 0.07 -13.04 -17.52
N LYS A 120 0.85 -13.06 -18.60
CA LYS A 120 0.33 -13.17 -19.97
C LYS A 120 -0.01 -14.61 -20.34
N ARG A 121 0.60 -15.59 -19.65
CA ARG A 121 0.33 -17.02 -19.81
C ARG A 121 -1.01 -17.43 -19.17
N ASN A 122 -1.58 -16.60 -18.30
CA ASN A 122 -2.88 -16.87 -17.71
C ASN A 122 -4.00 -16.43 -18.66
N HIS A 123 -4.31 -17.27 -19.65
CA HIS A 123 -5.31 -16.96 -20.69
C HIS A 123 -6.75 -16.90 -20.16
N LYS A 124 -7.01 -17.49 -18.99
CA LYS A 124 -8.34 -17.54 -18.37
C LYS A 124 -8.82 -16.16 -17.90
N ILE A 125 -7.91 -15.20 -17.71
CA ILE A 125 -8.22 -13.87 -17.18
C ILE A 125 -8.07 -12.82 -18.28
N SER A 126 -9.21 -12.37 -18.80
CA SER A 126 -9.24 -11.24 -19.74
C SER A 126 -8.63 -9.98 -19.14
N ARG A 127 -7.81 -9.29 -19.93
CA ARG A 127 -7.12 -8.05 -19.53
C ARG A 127 -8.09 -6.96 -19.06
N ARG A 128 -9.32 -6.95 -19.59
CA ARG A 128 -10.35 -5.95 -19.27
C ARG A 128 -10.84 -6.03 -17.83
N TYR A 129 -10.85 -7.23 -17.24
CA TYR A 129 -11.40 -7.46 -15.90
C TYR A 129 -10.34 -7.46 -14.78
N ARG A 130 -9.05 -7.28 -15.11
CA ARG A 130 -7.97 -7.30 -14.11
C ARG A 130 -8.17 -6.27 -13.00
N CYS A 131 -8.65 -5.06 -13.32
CA CYS A 131 -8.96 -4.05 -12.30
C CYS A 131 -10.08 -4.51 -11.36
N VAL A 132 -11.11 -5.18 -11.87
CA VAL A 132 -12.22 -5.72 -11.07
C VAL A 132 -11.73 -6.83 -10.15
N TYR A 133 -10.93 -7.78 -10.65
CA TYR A 133 -10.35 -8.82 -9.81
C TYR A 133 -9.42 -8.26 -8.73
N MET A 134 -8.62 -7.24 -9.05
CA MET A 134 -7.81 -6.53 -8.05
C MET A 134 -8.67 -5.87 -6.97
N ALA A 135 -9.80 -5.25 -7.36
CA ALA A 135 -10.73 -4.62 -6.42
C ALA A 135 -11.38 -5.66 -5.50
N ILE A 136 -11.94 -6.74 -6.06
CA ILE A 136 -12.56 -7.83 -5.28
C ILE A 136 -11.55 -8.46 -4.31
N PHE A 137 -10.35 -8.79 -4.79
CA PHE A 137 -9.28 -9.32 -3.95
C PHE A 137 -8.90 -8.33 -2.83
N THR A 138 -8.77 -7.04 -3.17
CA THR A 138 -8.43 -5.99 -2.20
C THR A 138 -9.50 -5.82 -1.14
N THR A 139 -10.78 -5.81 -1.52
CA THR A 139 -11.89 -5.72 -0.57
C THR A 139 -11.96 -6.97 0.31
N GLY A 140 -11.83 -8.17 -0.29
CA GLY A 140 -11.84 -9.44 0.44
C GLY A 140 -10.71 -9.55 1.46
N ARG A 141 -9.47 -9.23 1.06
CA ARG A 141 -8.34 -9.23 2.01
C ARG A 141 -8.52 -8.20 3.12
N ILE A 142 -9.13 -7.03 2.81
CA ILE A 142 -9.33 -6.00 3.82
C ILE A 142 -10.35 -6.49 4.86
N GLY A 143 -11.48 -7.04 4.41
CA GLY A 143 -12.49 -7.59 5.31
C GLY A 143 -12.01 -8.80 6.13
N ALA A 144 -11.07 -9.59 5.60
CA ALA A 144 -10.61 -10.80 6.28
C ALA A 144 -9.35 -10.63 7.14
N LEU A 145 -8.42 -9.74 6.79
CA LEU A 145 -7.04 -9.75 7.32
C LEU A 145 -6.56 -8.37 7.83
N SER A 146 -7.47 -7.42 8.09
CA SER A 146 -7.05 -6.07 8.52
C SER A 146 -7.01 -5.86 10.04
N MET A 147 -7.48 -6.81 10.83
CA MET A 147 -7.72 -6.58 12.27
C MET A 147 -6.45 -6.27 13.06
N ASN A 148 -5.29 -6.86 12.72
CA ASN A 148 -4.07 -6.70 13.52
C ASN A 148 -3.33 -5.38 13.24
N ALA A 149 -3.24 -4.99 11.97
CA ALA A 149 -2.31 -3.95 11.49
C ALA A 149 -2.95 -2.99 10.47
N GLY A 150 -4.28 -2.99 10.38
CA GLY A 150 -5.07 -2.17 9.48
C GLY A 150 -5.06 -2.67 8.03
N THR A 151 -5.34 -1.79 7.06
CA THR A 151 -5.73 -2.20 5.70
C THR A 151 -4.61 -2.13 4.65
N SER A 152 -3.51 -1.45 4.95
CA SER A 152 -2.46 -1.16 3.98
C SER A 152 -1.34 -2.19 3.95
N VAL A 153 -0.93 -2.55 2.74
CA VAL A 153 0.30 -3.30 2.42
C VAL A 153 1.20 -2.51 1.46
N ASN A 154 1.06 -1.18 1.49
CA ASN A 154 1.73 -0.28 0.58
C ASN A 154 2.55 0.74 1.38
N PRO A 155 3.90 0.71 1.27
CA PRO A 155 4.77 1.64 2.00
C PRO A 155 4.42 3.12 1.82
N THR A 156 4.06 3.55 0.60
CA THR A 156 3.74 4.96 0.35
C THR A 156 2.35 5.35 0.82
N ARG A 157 1.42 4.40 0.98
CA ARG A 157 0.07 4.63 1.53
C ARG A 157 0.06 4.80 3.05
N ASP A 158 1.21 4.67 3.70
CA ASP A 158 1.40 4.99 5.12
C ASP A 158 2.41 6.14 5.30
N LEU A 159 3.58 6.07 4.65
CA LEU A 159 4.59 7.13 4.76
C LEU A 159 4.13 8.49 4.19
N GLY A 160 3.45 8.49 3.04
CA GLY A 160 2.93 9.72 2.43
C GLY A 160 1.94 10.46 3.34
N PRO A 161 0.89 9.78 3.84
CA PRO A 161 -0.03 10.36 4.80
C PRO A 161 0.64 10.80 6.11
N ARG A 162 1.61 10.03 6.64
CA ARG A 162 2.39 10.44 7.83
C ARG A 162 3.10 11.77 7.64
N LEU A 163 3.76 11.94 6.50
CA LEU A 163 4.41 13.21 6.14
C LEU A 163 3.39 14.34 6.02
N ALA A 164 2.21 14.08 5.45
CA ALA A 164 1.14 15.06 5.32
C ALA A 164 0.59 15.53 6.68
N ILE A 165 0.25 14.60 7.57
CA ILE A 165 -0.26 14.99 8.90
C ILE A 165 0.84 15.63 9.77
N ALA A 166 2.10 15.25 9.57
CA ALA A 166 3.23 15.89 10.26
C ALA A 166 3.31 17.39 9.92
N VAL A 167 3.07 17.78 8.66
CA VAL A 167 3.02 19.21 8.26
C VAL A 167 1.70 19.89 8.64
N CYS A 168 0.61 19.14 8.82
CA CYS A 168 -0.71 19.66 9.19
C CYS A 168 -0.92 19.85 10.71
N GLY A 169 0.14 19.80 11.52
CA GLY A 169 0.10 20.16 12.94
C GLY A 169 0.49 19.04 13.91
N TRP A 170 0.54 17.77 13.47
CA TRP A 170 0.96 16.67 14.34
C TRP A 170 2.48 16.60 14.55
N GLY A 171 3.27 17.25 13.69
CA GLY A 171 4.73 17.25 13.79
C GLY A 171 5.32 15.84 13.83
N LEU A 172 6.32 15.64 14.68
CA LEU A 172 7.00 14.34 14.83
C LEU A 172 6.13 13.27 15.52
N ASN A 173 5.01 13.64 16.15
CA ASN A 173 4.13 12.67 16.81
C ASN A 173 3.53 11.66 15.80
N ALA A 174 3.35 12.07 14.55
CA ALA A 174 2.95 11.21 13.43
C ALA A 174 3.88 9.98 13.23
N PHE A 175 5.13 10.06 13.70
CA PHE A 175 6.12 8.98 13.62
C PHE A 175 6.41 8.34 14.97
N LYS A 176 6.18 9.03 16.09
CA LYS A 176 6.43 8.52 17.44
C LYS A 176 5.27 7.65 17.97
N ALA A 177 4.06 7.88 17.48
CA ALA A 177 2.86 7.16 17.89
C ALA A 177 3.05 5.64 17.88
N ASN A 178 2.43 4.96 18.85
CA ASN A 178 2.49 3.51 19.00
C ASN A 178 3.93 2.98 19.02
N ASN A 179 4.79 3.50 19.89
CA ASN A 179 6.19 3.06 20.04
C ASN A 179 6.97 3.02 18.71
N TYR A 180 6.86 4.09 17.92
CA TYR A 180 7.49 4.21 16.60
C TYR A 180 7.01 3.16 15.59
N TYR A 181 5.70 2.88 15.53
CA TYR A 181 5.14 1.85 14.64
C TYR A 181 5.39 2.08 13.13
N PHE A 182 5.66 3.33 12.71
CA PHE A 182 5.74 3.76 11.31
C PHE A 182 6.65 2.91 10.41
N TRP A 183 7.70 2.30 10.95
CA TRP A 183 8.64 1.51 10.15
C TRP A 183 8.05 0.17 9.69
N ILE A 184 7.09 -0.40 10.41
CA ILE A 184 6.48 -1.70 10.09
C ILE A 184 5.71 -1.64 8.76
N PRO A 185 4.78 -0.69 8.55
CA PRO A 185 4.11 -0.49 7.26
C PRO A 185 5.05 -0.19 6.08
N ILE A 186 6.30 0.20 6.33
CA ILE A 186 7.29 0.48 5.30
C ILE A 186 8.08 -0.78 4.96
N VAL A 187 8.67 -1.43 5.97
CA VAL A 187 9.62 -2.54 5.78
C VAL A 187 8.93 -3.86 5.50
N ALA A 188 7.89 -4.20 6.27
CA ALA A 188 7.23 -5.51 6.17
C ALA A 188 6.62 -5.76 4.78
N PRO A 189 5.98 -4.77 4.11
CA PRO A 189 5.49 -5.00 2.76
C PRO A 189 6.58 -5.30 1.73
N TYR A 190 7.75 -4.68 1.82
CA TYR A 190 8.87 -5.01 0.92
C TYR A 190 9.31 -6.46 1.11
N LEU A 191 9.47 -6.91 2.36
CA LEU A 191 9.84 -8.29 2.65
C LEU A 191 8.80 -9.29 2.10
N GLY A 192 7.51 -9.03 2.35
CA GLY A 192 6.45 -9.85 1.78
C GLY A 192 6.43 -9.86 0.25
N SER A 193 6.74 -8.72 -0.39
CA SER A 193 6.80 -8.65 -1.86
C SER A 193 7.95 -9.45 -2.46
N ILE A 194 9.09 -9.53 -1.75
CA ILE A 194 10.22 -10.37 -2.15
C ILE A 194 9.82 -11.84 -2.08
N ILE A 195 9.23 -12.26 -0.96
CA ILE A 195 8.76 -13.64 -0.76
C ILE A 195 7.72 -14.01 -1.83
N GLY A 196 6.72 -13.15 -2.05
CA GLY A 196 5.69 -13.37 -3.06
C GLY A 196 6.24 -13.48 -4.48
N ALA A 197 7.26 -12.67 -4.83
CA ALA A 197 7.94 -12.76 -6.11
C ALA A 197 8.72 -14.08 -6.28
N ILE A 198 9.39 -14.55 -5.22
CA ILE A 198 10.11 -15.82 -5.21
C ILE A 198 9.14 -16.99 -5.38
N LEU A 199 8.03 -17.02 -4.62
CA LEU A 199 6.99 -18.05 -4.74
C LEU A 199 6.38 -18.08 -6.15
N TYR A 200 6.10 -16.90 -6.73
CA TYR A 200 5.66 -16.81 -8.11
C TYR A 200 6.68 -17.42 -9.09
N LYS A 201 7.97 -17.11 -8.94
CA LYS A 201 9.02 -17.70 -9.78
C LYS A 201 9.10 -19.22 -9.64
N ILE A 202 9.07 -19.76 -8.41
CA ILE A 202 9.16 -21.20 -8.18
C ILE A 202 8.01 -21.94 -8.88
N THR A 203 6.77 -21.50 -8.65
CA THR A 203 5.57 -22.12 -9.24
C THR A 203 5.52 -22.00 -10.76
N HIS A 204 6.02 -20.90 -11.34
CA HIS A 204 5.96 -20.66 -12.79
C HIS A 204 7.21 -21.05 -13.57
N CYS A 205 8.30 -21.43 -12.88
CA CYS A 205 9.48 -22.04 -13.50
C CYS A 205 9.21 -23.52 -13.82
N GLN A 206 8.42 -24.21 -13.00
CA GLN A 206 8.05 -25.61 -13.24
C GLN A 206 7.18 -25.80 -14.49
N SER A 207 6.33 -24.82 -14.84
CA SER A 207 5.46 -24.88 -16.02
C SER A 207 6.17 -24.68 -17.36
N GLN A 208 7.52 -24.64 -17.41
CA GLN A 208 8.28 -24.62 -18.66
C GLN A 208 8.88 -26.00 -19.00
N PHE A 209 8.69 -27.00 -18.15
CA PHE A 209 9.19 -28.36 -18.32
C PHE A 209 8.07 -29.39 -18.56
N GLU A 210 6.83 -28.93 -18.74
CA GLU A 210 5.68 -29.71 -19.24
C GLU A 210 5.24 -29.14 -20.59
#